data_AF-A0A916QB58-F1
#
_entry.id   AF-A0A916QB58-F1
#
_cell.length_a   1.000
_cell.length_b   1.000
_cell.length_c   1.000
_cell.angle_alpha   90.00
_cell.angle_beta   90.00
_cell.angle_gamma   90.00
#
_symmetry.space_group_name_H-M   'P 1'
#
loop_
_entity.id
_entity.type
_entity.pdbx_description
1 polymer ?
#
loop_
_entity_poly.entity_id
_entity_poly.type
_entity_poly.pdbx_seq_one_letter_code
_entity_poly.pdbx_strand_id
1 'polypeptide(L)'
;MEELFTAKLRELERQYQDMRSQIALMQKKDHQEIKKEFQAKKNVYDKTMSLLQEKTKDCRSPAVKALNEAQTAYDMKIRKIMTEDMPRYMSGNDRQEAKVEAKALYAEYSIDFAVQAAQSALLAVLSALDEQMNFEEWRKENE
;
A
#
# COMPACT_ATOMS: atom_id res chain seq x y z
N MET A 1 19.46 6.72 12.34
CA MET A 1 18.40 5.89 11.71
C MET A 1 17.01 6.26 12.22
N GLU A 2 16.88 6.59 13.50
CA GLU A 2 15.61 6.95 14.14
C GLU A 2 14.83 8.08 13.42
N GLU A 3 15.47 9.21 13.10
CA GLU A 3 14.81 10.33 12.40
C GLU A 3 14.24 9.96 11.02
N LEU A 4 14.90 9.03 10.30
CA LEU A 4 14.44 8.56 8.99
C LEU A 4 13.16 7.74 9.12
N PHE A 5 13.12 6.80 10.08
CA PHE A 5 11.94 5.97 10.32
C PHE A 5 10.77 6.80 10.85
N THR A 6 11.02 7.75 11.76
CA THR A 6 10.00 8.69 12.24
C THR A 6 9.38 9.50 11.09
N ALA A 7 10.19 10.01 10.15
CA ALA A 7 9.67 10.74 8.99
C ALA A 7 8.78 9.86 8.09
N LYS A 8 9.17 8.59 7.87
CA LYS A 8 8.37 7.63 7.10
C LYS A 8 7.06 7.26 7.79
N LEU A 9 7.08 7.08 9.11
CA LEU A 9 5.87 6.79 9.90
C LEU A 9 4.91 7.98 9.92
N ARG A 10 5.40 9.22 10.02
CA ARG A 10 4.56 10.43 9.89
C ARG A 10 3.89 10.51 8.51
N GLU A 11 4.60 10.13 7.46
CA GLU A 11 4.00 10.07 6.12
C GLU A 11 2.90 9.00 6.03
N LEU A 12 3.11 7.82 6.62
CA LEU A 12 2.11 6.77 6.69
C LEU A 12 0.86 7.22 7.48
N GLU A 13 1.07 7.86 8.63
CA GLU A 13 -0.01 8.43 9.45
C GLU A 13 -0.81 9.47 8.66
N ARG A 14 -0.13 10.37 7.96
CA ARG A 14 -0.77 11.38 7.10
C ARG A 14 -1.63 10.73 6.02
N GLN A 15 -1.13 9.67 5.38
CA GLN A 15 -1.90 8.93 4.36
C GLN A 15 -3.13 8.24 4.96
N TYR A 16 -3.01 7.66 6.15
CA TYR A 16 -4.15 7.09 6.87
C TYR A 16 -5.22 8.16 7.20
N GLN A 17 -4.80 9.33 7.69
CA GLN A 17 -5.72 10.43 8.00
C GLN A 17 -6.42 10.97 6.73
N ASP A 18 -5.71 11.11 5.61
CA ASP A 18 -6.32 11.48 4.32
C ASP A 18 -7.34 10.41 3.91
N MET A 19 -6.96 9.13 3.90
CA MET A 19 -7.86 8.02 3.54
C MET A 19 -9.15 8.04 4.36
N ARG A 20 -9.05 8.19 5.68
CA ARG A 20 -10.21 8.27 6.59
C ARG A 20 -11.11 9.47 6.25
N SER A 21 -10.50 10.63 6.02
CA SER A 21 -11.22 11.86 5.67
C SER A 21 -11.93 11.75 4.32
N GLN A 22 -11.28 11.14 3.32
CA GLN A 22 -11.83 10.90 1.99
C GLN A 22 -13.03 9.94 2.04
N ILE A 23 -12.94 8.83 2.79
CA ILE A 23 -14.06 7.89 2.95
C ILE A 23 -15.28 8.60 3.54
N ALA A 24 -15.09 9.37 4.62
CA ALA A 24 -16.17 10.12 5.27
C ALA A 24 -16.78 11.19 4.34
N LEU A 25 -15.97 11.82 3.49
CA LEU A 25 -16.43 12.79 2.50
C LEU A 25 -17.23 12.11 1.38
N MET A 26 -16.73 11.00 0.83
CA MET A 26 -17.36 10.30 -0.30
C MET A 26 -18.75 9.75 0.04
N GLN A 27 -19.02 9.40 1.30
CA GLN A 27 -20.34 8.95 1.75
C GLN A 27 -21.45 10.01 1.57
N LYS A 28 -21.08 11.28 1.42
CA LYS A 28 -22.02 12.41 1.25
C LYS A 28 -22.13 12.89 -0.20
N LYS A 29 -21.30 12.34 -1.11
CA LYS A 29 -21.20 12.76 -2.51
C LYS A 29 -22.14 11.95 -3.41
N ASP A 30 -22.49 12.52 -4.55
CA ASP A 30 -23.24 11.79 -5.57
C ASP A 30 -22.36 10.84 -6.41
N HIS A 31 -22.99 10.01 -7.23
CA HIS A 31 -22.30 9.03 -8.08
C HIS A 31 -21.34 9.64 -9.10
N GLN A 32 -21.67 10.81 -9.66
CA GLN A 32 -20.80 11.47 -10.64
C GLN A 32 -19.55 12.02 -9.96
N GLU A 33 -19.70 12.62 -8.78
CA GLU A 33 -18.59 13.11 -7.99
C GLU A 33 -17.66 11.97 -7.54
N ILE A 34 -18.21 10.84 -7.06
CA ILE A 34 -17.43 9.66 -6.67
C ILE A 34 -16.61 9.13 -7.86
N LYS A 35 -17.20 9.07 -9.06
CA LYS A 35 -16.48 8.65 -10.28
C LYS A 35 -15.33 9.58 -10.64
N LYS A 36 -15.53 10.90 -10.55
CA LYS A 36 -14.49 11.90 -10.83
C LYS A 36 -13.34 11.78 -9.82
N GLU A 37 -13.68 11.68 -8.54
CA GLU A 37 -12.69 11.54 -7.46
C GLU A 37 -11.89 10.24 -7.62
N PHE A 38 -12.57 9.12 -7.89
CA PHE A 38 -11.93 7.83 -8.14
C PHE A 38 -10.91 7.93 -9.28
N GLN A 39 -11.28 8.53 -10.41
CA GLN A 39 -10.37 8.66 -11.54
C GLN A 39 -9.18 9.58 -11.22
N ALA A 40 -9.41 10.68 -10.51
CA ALA A 40 -8.34 11.58 -10.09
C ALA A 40 -7.35 10.89 -9.15
N LYS A 41 -7.85 10.19 -8.12
CA LYS A 41 -7.03 9.44 -7.16
C LYS A 41 -6.28 8.28 -7.82
N LYS A 42 -6.93 7.56 -8.76
CA LYS A 42 -6.28 6.50 -9.55
C LYS A 42 -5.10 7.04 -10.36
N ASN A 43 -5.27 8.18 -11.04
CA ASN A 43 -4.19 8.80 -11.80
C ASN A 43 -3.00 9.20 -10.91
N VAL A 44 -3.26 9.72 -9.71
CA VAL A 44 -2.20 10.07 -8.74
C VAL A 44 -1.51 8.81 -8.23
N TYR A 45 -2.26 7.76 -7.88
CA TYR A 45 -1.71 6.48 -7.45
C TYR A 45 -0.82 5.85 -8.52
N ASP A 46 -1.28 5.80 -9.77
CA ASP A 46 -0.52 5.25 -10.90
C ASP A 46 0.81 6.01 -11.09
N LYS A 47 0.79 7.34 -11.02
CA LYS A 47 2.01 8.18 -11.11
C LYS A 47 2.97 7.94 -9.95
N THR A 48 2.47 7.88 -8.73
CA THR A 48 3.29 7.64 -7.53
C THR A 48 3.96 6.27 -7.61
N MET A 49 3.24 5.25 -8.08
CA MET A 49 3.77 3.91 -8.25
C MET A 49 4.89 3.88 -9.29
N SER A 50 4.69 4.51 -10.46
CA SER A 50 5.74 4.61 -11.48
C SER A 50 6.98 5.33 -10.96
N LEU A 51 6.82 6.43 -10.21
CA LEU A 51 7.94 7.15 -9.61
C LEU A 51 8.67 6.31 -8.56
N LEU A 52 7.94 5.53 -7.76
CA LEU A 52 8.54 4.63 -6.78
C LEU A 52 9.38 3.55 -7.48
N GLN A 53 8.84 2.93 -8.52
CA GLN A 53 9.56 1.94 -9.34
C GLN A 53 10.80 2.54 -10.01
N GLU A 54 10.75 3.80 -10.44
CA GLU A 54 11.92 4.49 -11.00
C GLU A 54 13.00 4.70 -9.93
N LYS A 55 12.61 5.19 -8.74
CA LYS A 55 13.54 5.42 -7.62
C LYS A 55 14.24 4.15 -7.14
N THR A 56 13.59 2.99 -7.26
CA THR A 56 14.13 1.71 -6.79
C THR A 56 14.96 0.99 -7.84
N LYS A 57 14.83 1.32 -9.15
CA LYS A 57 15.63 0.71 -10.23
C LYS A 57 17.14 0.89 -10.04
N ASP A 58 17.54 2.09 -9.61
CA ASP A 58 18.96 2.43 -9.39
C ASP A 58 19.45 2.13 -7.96
N CYS A 59 18.60 1.51 -7.12
CA CYS A 59 19.00 1.17 -5.76
C CYS A 59 20.11 0.12 -5.78
N ARG A 60 21.22 0.37 -5.08
CA ARG A 60 22.37 -0.55 -5.01
C ARG A 60 22.14 -1.77 -4.10
N SER A 61 21.12 -1.73 -3.23
CA SER A 61 20.81 -2.82 -2.30
C SER A 61 19.99 -3.93 -2.98
N PRO A 62 20.49 -5.17 -3.07
CA PRO A 62 19.73 -6.30 -3.60
C PRO A 62 18.43 -6.56 -2.83
N ALA A 63 18.42 -6.33 -1.51
CA ALA A 63 17.23 -6.49 -0.68
C ALA A 63 16.11 -5.51 -1.07
N VAL A 64 16.47 -4.25 -1.36
CA VAL A 64 15.49 -3.23 -1.80
C VAL A 64 14.96 -3.54 -3.21
N LYS A 65 15.79 -4.11 -4.10
CA LYS A 65 15.33 -4.57 -5.42
C LYS A 65 14.31 -5.71 -5.29
N ALA A 66 14.61 -6.73 -4.49
CA ALA A 66 13.69 -7.84 -4.24
C ALA A 66 12.36 -7.37 -3.63
N LEU A 67 12.41 -6.42 -2.68
CA LEU A 67 11.22 -5.80 -2.11
C LEU A 67 10.37 -5.07 -3.16
N ASN A 68 11.01 -4.32 -4.06
CA ASN A 68 10.33 -3.61 -5.14
C ASN A 68 9.71 -4.55 -6.18
N GLU A 69 10.37 -5.67 -6.49
CA GLU A 69 9.83 -6.72 -7.36
C GLU A 69 8.60 -7.38 -6.75
N ALA A 70 8.64 -7.71 -5.45
CA ALA A 70 7.50 -8.27 -4.73
C ALA A 70 6.30 -7.31 -4.72
N GLN A 71 6.54 -6.02 -4.42
CA GLN A 71 5.51 -4.99 -4.45
C GLN A 71 4.89 -4.86 -5.85
N THR A 72 5.72 -4.84 -6.90
CA THR A 72 5.24 -4.73 -8.29
C THR A 72 4.41 -5.95 -8.70
N ALA A 73 4.83 -7.16 -8.33
CA ALA A 73 4.07 -8.38 -8.60
C ALA A 73 2.71 -8.38 -7.90
N TYR A 74 2.68 -7.94 -6.63
CA TYR A 74 1.43 -7.74 -5.88
C TYR A 74 0.50 -6.77 -6.61
N ASP A 75 0.98 -5.57 -6.97
CA ASP A 75 0.16 -4.54 -7.62
C ASP A 75 -0.38 -5.00 -8.99
N MET A 76 0.43 -5.70 -9.78
CA MET A 76 -0.01 -6.29 -11.05
C MET A 76 -1.10 -7.33 -10.83
N LYS A 77 -0.94 -8.21 -9.84
CA LYS A 77 -1.95 -9.24 -9.53
C LYS A 77 -3.26 -8.62 -9.05
N ILE A 78 -3.20 -7.61 -8.20
CA ILE A 78 -4.38 -6.88 -7.72
C ILE A 78 -5.12 -6.18 -8.87
N ARG A 79 -4.39 -5.50 -9.77
CA ARG A 79 -5.00 -4.89 -10.97
C ARG A 79 -5.73 -5.91 -11.84
N LYS A 80 -5.11 -7.07 -12.06
CA LYS A 80 -5.74 -8.17 -12.81
C LYS A 80 -7.01 -8.65 -12.14
N ILE A 81 -6.99 -8.88 -10.83
CA ILE A 81 -8.17 -9.29 -10.06
C ILE A 81 -9.32 -8.28 -10.28
N MET A 82 -9.02 -6.99 -10.16
CA MET A 82 -10.04 -5.94 -10.24
C MET A 82 -10.62 -5.72 -11.65
N THR A 83 -9.80 -5.89 -12.68
CA THR A 83 -10.18 -5.57 -14.07
C THR A 83 -10.68 -6.77 -14.86
N GLU A 84 -10.17 -7.97 -14.58
CA GLU A 84 -10.44 -9.18 -15.35
C GLU A 84 -11.24 -10.21 -14.55
N ASP A 85 -10.81 -10.55 -13.34
CA ASP A 85 -11.34 -11.70 -12.61
C ASP A 85 -12.65 -11.37 -11.87
N MET A 86 -12.71 -10.21 -11.22
CA MET A 86 -13.87 -9.77 -10.43
C MET A 86 -15.16 -9.66 -11.26
N PRO A 87 -15.15 -9.14 -12.51
CA PRO A 87 -16.33 -9.19 -13.39
C PRO A 87 -16.76 -10.62 -13.78
N ARG A 88 -15.83 -11.58 -13.86
CA ARG A 88 -16.12 -12.98 -14.22
C ARG A 88 -16.76 -13.74 -13.07
N TYR A 89 -16.38 -13.45 -11.82
CA TYR A 89 -16.99 -14.07 -10.64
C TYR A 89 -18.44 -13.64 -10.38
N MET A 90 -18.97 -12.69 -11.16
CA MET A 90 -20.29 -12.08 -10.98
C MET A 90 -21.30 -12.44 -12.08
N SER A 91 -21.02 -13.42 -12.94
CA SER A 91 -21.94 -13.83 -14.02
C SER A 91 -23.05 -14.77 -13.50
N GLY A 92 -24.15 -14.20 -12.99
CA GLY A 92 -25.35 -14.93 -12.53
C GLY A 92 -26.58 -14.01 -12.42
N ASN A 93 -27.77 -14.56 -12.14
CA ASN A 93 -29.04 -13.82 -12.16
C ASN A 93 -29.18 -12.74 -11.05
N ASP A 94 -28.44 -12.84 -9.93
CA ASP A 94 -28.42 -11.84 -8.83
C ASP A 94 -27.28 -10.81 -8.97
N ARG A 95 -27.01 -10.40 -10.22
CA ARG A 95 -25.79 -9.71 -10.65
C ARG A 95 -25.44 -8.41 -9.92
N GLN A 96 -26.44 -7.66 -9.46
CA GLN A 96 -26.21 -6.31 -8.94
C GLN A 96 -25.86 -6.32 -7.45
N GLU A 97 -26.55 -7.13 -6.65
CA GLU A 97 -26.27 -7.28 -5.22
C GLU A 97 -24.92 -7.96 -5.00
N ALA A 98 -24.66 -9.08 -5.70
CA ALA A 98 -23.37 -9.76 -5.67
C ALA A 98 -22.20 -8.85 -6.08
N LYS A 99 -22.43 -7.91 -7.01
CA LYS A 99 -21.42 -6.93 -7.43
C LYS A 99 -21.15 -5.86 -6.38
N VAL A 100 -22.17 -5.44 -5.64
CA VAL A 100 -22.00 -4.48 -4.53
C VAL A 100 -21.26 -5.17 -3.38
N GLU A 101 -21.70 -6.36 -2.99
CA GLU A 101 -21.10 -7.15 -1.91
C GLU A 101 -19.62 -7.45 -2.16
N ALA A 102 -19.28 -8.03 -3.31
CA ALA A 102 -17.90 -8.37 -3.62
C ALA A 102 -16.98 -7.13 -3.70
N LYS A 103 -17.50 -5.96 -4.12
CA LYS A 103 -16.74 -4.71 -4.10
C LYS A 103 -16.55 -4.18 -2.68
N ALA A 104 -17.55 -4.33 -1.82
CA ALA A 104 -17.46 -3.97 -0.41
C ALA A 104 -16.43 -4.86 0.30
N LEU A 105 -16.53 -6.19 0.15
CA LEU A 105 -15.56 -7.14 0.67
C LEU A 105 -14.16 -6.85 0.14
N TYR A 106 -14.01 -6.62 -1.17
CA TYR A 106 -12.71 -6.25 -1.71
C TYR A 106 -12.11 -5.00 -1.03
N ALA A 107 -12.93 -3.97 -0.79
CA ALA A 107 -12.47 -2.75 -0.13
C ALA A 107 -12.08 -3.00 1.34
N GLU A 108 -12.86 -3.80 2.07
CA GLU A 108 -12.59 -4.22 3.45
C GLU A 108 -11.25 -4.95 3.55
N TYR A 109 -11.09 -6.04 2.79
CA TYR A 109 -9.85 -6.82 2.81
C TYR A 109 -8.64 -6.02 2.30
N SER A 110 -8.84 -5.06 1.40
CA SER A 110 -7.76 -4.16 0.98
C SER A 110 -7.25 -3.28 2.12
N ILE A 111 -8.14 -2.86 3.03
CA ILE A 111 -7.75 -2.12 4.24
C ILE A 111 -6.99 -3.04 5.20
N ASP A 112 -7.46 -4.28 5.38
CA ASP A 112 -6.77 -5.26 6.23
C ASP A 112 -5.35 -5.56 5.71
N PHE A 113 -5.17 -5.70 4.40
CA PHE A 113 -3.86 -5.89 3.80
C PHE A 113 -2.94 -4.67 3.98
N ALA A 114 -3.49 -3.44 3.94
CA ALA A 114 -2.72 -2.24 4.24
C ALA A 114 -2.24 -2.21 5.70
N VAL A 115 -3.09 -2.66 6.64
CA VAL A 115 -2.70 -2.81 8.06
C VAL A 115 -1.60 -3.86 8.21
N GLN A 116 -1.73 -5.01 7.55
CA GLN A 116 -0.71 -6.05 7.55
C GLN A 116 0.63 -5.55 6.97
N ALA A 117 0.60 -4.81 5.87
CA ALA A 117 1.81 -4.22 5.28
C ALA A 117 2.50 -3.24 6.24
N ALA A 118 1.74 -2.42 6.97
CA ALA A 118 2.28 -1.54 7.99
C ALA A 118 2.93 -2.32 9.15
N GLN A 119 2.32 -3.43 9.58
CA GLN A 119 2.89 -4.33 10.60
C GLN A 119 4.18 -5.00 10.09
N SER A 120 4.22 -5.46 8.84
CA SER A 120 5.45 -6.00 8.24
C SER A 120 6.56 -4.95 8.16
N ALA A 121 6.22 -3.69 7.88
CA ALA A 121 7.20 -2.60 7.89
C ALA A 121 7.77 -2.36 9.30
N LEU A 122 6.96 -2.47 10.36
CA LEU A 122 7.42 -2.38 11.74
C LEU A 122 8.43 -3.50 12.08
N LEU A 123 8.16 -4.74 11.67
CA LEU A 123 9.10 -5.85 11.88
C LEU A 123 10.45 -5.57 11.20
N ALA A 124 10.44 -5.02 9.98
CA ALA A 124 11.68 -4.65 9.29
C ALA A 124 12.44 -3.52 10.00
N VAL A 125 11.74 -2.54 10.57
CA VAL A 125 12.36 -1.47 11.38
C VAL A 125 12.99 -2.04 12.65
N LEU A 126 12.29 -2.92 13.37
CA LEU A 126 12.82 -3.53 14.58
C LEU A 126 14.07 -4.37 14.30
N SER A 127 14.05 -5.16 13.22
CA SER A 127 15.23 -5.91 12.77
C SER A 127 16.41 -4.99 12.41
N ALA A 128 16.16 -3.85 11.76
CA ALA A 128 17.22 -2.91 11.42
C ALA A 128 17.81 -2.21 12.67
N LEU A 129 16.99 -1.94 13.69
CA LEU A 129 17.45 -1.36 14.96
C LEU A 129 18.30 -2.36 15.74
N ASP A 130 17.90 -3.63 15.80
CA ASP A 130 18.66 -4.71 16.45
C ASP A 130 20.06 -4.86 15.84
N GLU A 131 20.14 -4.94 14.51
CA GLU A 131 21.43 -5.02 13.80
C GLU A 131 22.31 -3.77 14.02
N GLN A 132 21.72 -2.58 14.12
CA GLN A 132 22.47 -1.37 14.45
C GLN A 132 23.06 -1.44 15.86
N MET A 133 22.28 -1.91 16.85
CA MET A 133 22.74 -2.06 18.23
C MET A 133 23.87 -3.07 18.32
N ASN A 134 23.73 -4.24 17.69
CA ASN A 134 24.77 -5.26 17.63
C ASN A 134 26.08 -4.71 17.03
N PHE A 135 25.99 -3.89 15.98
CA PHE A 135 27.15 -3.24 15.38
C PHE A 135 27.81 -2.19 16.30
N GLU A 136 27.01 -1.41 17.02
CA GLU A 136 27.52 -0.42 17.98
C GLU A 136 28.20 -1.06 19.18
N GLU A 137 27.69 -2.19 19.67
CA GLU A 137 28.32 -3.00 20.72
C GLU A 137 29.64 -3.60 20.25
N TRP A 138 29.65 -4.26 19.10
CA TRP A 138 30.87 -4.79 18.49
C TRP A 138 31.94 -3.71 18.30
N ARG A 139 31.56 -2.52 17.84
CA ARG A 139 32.51 -1.41 17.63
C ARG A 139 33.15 -0.97 18.94
N LYS A 140 32.39 -0.88 20.04
CA LYS A 140 32.92 -0.49 21.37
C LYS A 140 33.85 -1.54 21.98
N GLU A 141 33.60 -2.83 21.72
CA GLU A 141 34.45 -3.92 22.21
C GLU A 141 35.77 -4.06 21.44
N ASN A 142 35.85 -3.51 20.23
CA ASN A 142 37.00 -3.60 19.33
C ASN A 142 37.69 -2.25 19.07
N GLU A 143 37.34 -1.21 19.83
CA GLU A 143 38.01 0.10 19.95
C GLU A 143 38.97 0.12 21.15
#